data_AF-A0A113T832-F1
#
_entry.id   AF-A0A113T832-F1
#
_cell.length_a   1.000
_cell.length_b   1.000
_cell.length_c   1.000
_cell.angle_alpha   90.00
_cell.angle_beta   90.00
_cell.angle_gamma   90.00
#
_symmetry.space_group_name_H-M   'P 1'
#
loop_
_entity.id
_entity.type
_entity.pdbx_description
1 polymer ?
#
loop_
_entity_poly.entity_id
_entity_poly.type
_entity_poly.pdbx_seq_one_letter_code
_entity_poly.pdbx_strand_id
1 'polypeptide(L)'
;MGSIKNKFNILETVKAEPISVLDYVNDTIKNKKEEKQAKKNLLSEWGHMKKADKTDELKLQWKLIQHENLFAKNEYNKIKKDEKMPDFFQVATLINGDDKIKVGAGKESQSLHTSNRRKRKCLSALQLFEKNTEMKKWCVKKYTKLQTEKNIGGKSFVRKQKRELMKLKRS
;
A
#
# COMPACT_ATOMS: atom_id res chain seq x y z
N MET A 1 25.47 -2.99 45.70
CA MET A 1 24.21 -3.70 45.45
C MET A 1 23.27 -3.47 46.62
N GLY A 2 22.34 -2.53 46.49
CA GLY A 2 21.33 -2.24 47.53
C GLY A 2 19.97 -2.77 47.07
N SER A 3 19.51 -3.87 47.67
CA SER A 3 18.18 -4.44 47.44
C SER A 3 17.15 -3.61 48.21
N ILE A 4 16.37 -2.80 47.49
CA ILE A 4 15.18 -2.13 48.04
C ILE A 4 14.08 -3.20 48.14
N LYS A 5 14.01 -3.87 49.29
CA LYS A 5 12.88 -4.74 49.63
C LYS A 5 11.69 -3.85 50.00
N ASN A 6 10.80 -3.61 49.03
CA ASN A 6 9.48 -3.06 49.31
C ASN A 6 8.70 -4.10 50.13
N LYS A 7 8.68 -3.93 51.46
CA LYS A 7 7.79 -4.66 52.35
C LYS A 7 6.38 -4.12 52.14
N PHE A 8 5.56 -4.80 51.35
CA PHE A 8 4.12 -4.56 51.34
C PHE A 8 3.51 -5.21 52.59
N ASN A 9 3.13 -4.38 53.57
CA ASN A 9 2.34 -4.84 54.71
C ASN A 9 0.90 -5.11 54.25
N ILE A 10 0.48 -6.37 54.26
CA ILE A 10 -0.86 -6.82 53.84
C ILE A 10 -1.98 -6.30 54.78
N LEU A 11 -1.62 -5.74 55.95
CA LEU A 11 -2.54 -5.28 56.99
C LEU A 11 -2.65 -3.75 57.11
N GLU A 12 -2.03 -2.98 56.20
CA GLU A 12 -2.28 -1.54 56.15
C GLU A 12 -3.67 -1.28 55.58
N THR A 13 -4.58 -0.83 56.46
CA THR A 13 -5.90 -0.37 56.04
C THR A 13 -5.74 0.93 55.26
N VAL A 14 -5.62 0.80 53.94
CA VAL A 14 -5.63 1.94 53.02
C VAL A 14 -6.98 2.62 53.16
N LYS A 15 -7.02 3.76 53.86
CA LYS A 15 -8.20 4.64 53.89
C LYS A 15 -8.36 5.23 52.49
N ALA A 16 -9.31 4.71 51.73
CA ALA A 16 -9.65 5.26 50.42
C ALA A 16 -10.14 6.71 50.60
N GLU A 17 -9.51 7.66 49.91
CA GLU A 17 -9.99 9.03 49.85
C GLU A 17 -11.39 9.07 49.23
N PRO A 18 -12.31 9.90 49.74
CA PRO A 18 -13.67 9.96 49.22
C PRO A 18 -13.64 10.46 47.77
N ILE A 19 -13.96 9.57 46.84
CA ILE A 19 -14.04 9.89 45.42
C ILE A 19 -15.20 10.87 45.22
N SER A 20 -14.89 12.07 44.74
CA SER A 20 -15.89 13.05 44.32
C SER A 20 -16.74 12.46 43.19
N VAL A 21 -18.06 12.47 43.36
CA VAL A 21 -19.02 11.98 42.35
C VAL A 21 -18.85 12.72 41.03
N LEU A 22 -18.51 14.02 41.07
CA LEU A 22 -18.25 14.82 39.88
C LEU A 22 -17.00 14.34 39.14
N ASP A 23 -15.93 13.99 39.86
CA ASP A 23 -14.69 13.49 39.25
C ASP A 23 -14.90 12.12 38.62
N TYR A 24 -15.64 11.23 39.29
CA TYR A 24 -16.04 9.94 38.73
C TYR A 24 -16.87 10.08 37.44
N VAL A 25 -17.84 10.99 37.43
CA VAL A 25 -18.66 11.26 36.22
C VAL A 25 -17.80 11.87 35.11
N ASN A 26 -16.88 12.77 35.43
CA ASN A 26 -15.96 13.35 34.45
C ASN A 26 -15.02 12.30 33.86
N ASP A 27 -14.46 11.41 34.68
CA ASP A 27 -13.58 10.33 34.24
C ASP A 27 -14.32 9.31 33.39
N THR A 28 -15.55 8.92 33.77
CA THR A 28 -16.35 8.01 32.94
C THR A 28 -16.70 8.63 31.58
N ILE A 29 -16.97 9.94 31.51
CA ILE A 29 -17.18 10.66 30.25
C ILE A 29 -15.89 10.71 29.42
N LYS A 30 -14.75 10.98 30.06
CA LYS A 30 -13.44 11.04 29.41
C LYS A 30 -13.04 9.67 28.85
N ASN A 31 -13.16 8.61 29.65
CA ASN A 31 -12.91 7.24 29.23
C ASN A 31 -13.81 6.83 28.05
N LYS A 32 -15.10 7.17 28.09
CA LYS A 32 -16.01 6.95 26.95
C LYS A 32 -15.59 7.72 25.69
N LYS A 33 -15.02 8.92 25.82
CA LYS A 33 -14.50 9.69 24.67
C LYS A 33 -13.23 9.05 24.12
N GLU A 34 -12.31 8.63 24.98
CA GLU A 34 -11.07 7.95 24.61
C GLU A 34 -11.34 6.61 23.93
N GLU A 35 -12.27 5.79 24.45
CA GLU A 35 -12.70 4.56 23.80
C GLU A 35 -13.29 4.80 22.41
N LYS A 36 -14.11 5.86 22.25
CA LYS A 36 -14.66 6.24 20.94
C LYS A 36 -13.55 6.67 19.97
N GLN A 37 -12.53 7.38 20.44
CA GLN A 37 -11.38 7.76 19.61
C GLN A 37 -10.52 6.54 19.26
N ALA A 38 -10.28 5.64 20.21
CA ALA A 38 -9.55 4.40 19.99
C ALA A 38 -10.25 3.55 18.93
N LYS A 39 -11.58 3.36 19.00
CA LYS A 39 -12.36 2.63 17.99
C LYS A 39 -12.31 3.25 16.59
N LYS A 40 -12.12 4.57 16.47
CA LYS A 40 -11.96 5.24 15.17
C LYS A 40 -10.57 5.02 14.55
N ASN A 41 -9.56 4.89 15.39
CA ASN A 41 -8.15 4.84 14.98
C ASN A 41 -7.57 3.43 14.95
N LEU A 42 -8.18 2.49 15.69
CA LEU A 42 -7.72 1.13 15.88
C LEU A 42 -8.89 0.18 15.66
N LEU A 43 -8.66 -0.83 14.83
CA LEU A 43 -9.61 -1.91 14.62
C LEU A 43 -9.30 -3.04 15.60
N SER A 44 -10.05 -3.11 16.71
CA SER A 44 -9.84 -4.09 17.79
C SER A 44 -10.05 -5.53 17.35
N GLU A 45 -11.01 -5.77 16.47
CA GLU A 45 -11.34 -7.10 15.92
C GLU A 45 -10.20 -7.69 15.08
N TRP A 46 -9.27 -6.85 14.61
CA TRP A 46 -8.17 -7.24 13.74
C TRP A 46 -6.80 -6.92 14.37
N GLY A 47 -6.61 -7.36 15.62
CA GLY A 47 -5.32 -7.25 16.31
C GLY A 47 -4.88 -5.80 16.56
N HIS A 48 -5.82 -4.89 16.81
CA HIS A 48 -5.57 -3.45 16.97
C HIS A 48 -4.90 -2.81 15.76
N MET A 49 -5.33 -3.19 14.55
CA MET A 49 -4.82 -2.60 13.31
C MET A 49 -5.08 -1.09 13.29
N LYS A 50 -4.01 -0.31 13.18
CA LYS A 50 -4.07 1.16 13.07
C LYS A 50 -4.68 1.58 11.74
N LYS A 51 -5.50 2.63 11.79
CA LYS A 51 -5.94 3.36 10.60
C LYS A 51 -4.72 3.97 9.92
N ALA A 52 -4.60 3.74 8.63
CA ALA A 52 -3.44 4.20 7.87
C ALA A 52 -3.74 5.54 7.18
N ASP A 53 -2.73 6.42 7.18
CA ASP A 53 -2.80 7.68 6.45
C ASP A 53 -2.66 7.42 4.94
N LYS A 54 -3.62 7.94 4.17
CA LYS A 54 -3.68 7.73 2.72
C LYS A 54 -2.74 8.70 2.00
N THR A 55 -1.43 8.44 2.08
CA THR A 55 -0.42 9.17 1.29
C THR A 55 -0.61 8.92 -0.20
N ASP A 56 -0.14 9.83 -1.05
CA ASP A 56 -0.32 9.71 -2.50
C ASP A 56 0.44 8.51 -3.09
N GLU A 57 1.57 8.15 -2.50
CA GLU A 57 2.32 6.93 -2.87
C GLU A 57 1.48 5.66 -2.65
N LEU A 58 0.78 5.58 -1.52
CA LEU A 58 -0.10 4.44 -1.22
C LEU A 58 -1.32 4.41 -2.13
N LYS A 59 -1.87 5.57 -2.50
CA LYS A 59 -2.95 5.64 -3.50
C LYS A 59 -2.48 5.11 -4.86
N LEU A 60 -1.25 5.41 -5.27
CA LEU A 60 -0.69 4.88 -6.52
C LEU A 60 -0.47 3.36 -6.44
N GLN A 61 0.05 2.85 -5.32
CA GLN A 61 0.18 1.42 -5.09
C GLN A 61 -1.19 0.71 -5.09
N TRP A 62 -2.21 1.32 -4.48
CA TRP A 62 -3.57 0.79 -4.50
C TRP A 62 -4.15 0.72 -5.92
N LYS A 63 -3.95 1.77 -6.73
CA LYS A 63 -4.34 1.76 -8.15
C LYS A 63 -3.64 0.66 -8.94
N LEU A 64 -2.38 0.38 -8.63
CA LEU A 64 -1.65 -0.73 -9.23
C LEU A 64 -2.32 -2.06 -8.90
N ILE A 65 -2.73 -2.28 -7.65
CA ILE A 65 -3.46 -3.47 -7.20
C ILE A 65 -4.82 -3.60 -7.91
N GLN A 66 -5.59 -2.52 -7.99
CA GLN A 66 -6.88 -2.50 -8.70
C GLN A 66 -6.77 -2.89 -10.19
N HIS A 67 -5.60 -2.61 -10.79
CA HIS A 67 -5.33 -2.81 -12.20
C HIS A 67 -4.39 -3.99 -12.47
N GLU A 68 -4.24 -4.93 -11.54
CA GLU A 68 -3.35 -6.10 -11.68
C GLU A 68 -3.57 -6.89 -12.96
N ASN A 69 -4.84 -7.08 -13.34
CA ASN A 69 -5.23 -7.79 -14.55
C ASN A 69 -4.74 -7.13 -15.86
N LEU A 70 -4.33 -5.87 -15.83
CA LEU A 70 -3.84 -5.19 -17.03
C LEU A 70 -2.41 -5.57 -17.39
N PHE A 71 -1.60 -5.97 -16.41
CA PHE A 71 -0.19 -6.28 -16.67
C PHE A 71 0.12 -7.78 -16.60
N ALA A 72 -0.64 -8.56 -15.83
CA ALA A 72 -0.38 -10.00 -15.72
C ALA A 72 -0.86 -10.75 -16.97
N LYS A 73 0.08 -11.27 -17.76
CA LYS A 73 -0.23 -12.04 -18.97
C LYS A 73 -0.66 -13.46 -18.56
N ASN A 74 -1.84 -13.89 -18.99
CA ASN A 74 -2.44 -15.20 -18.69
C ASN A 74 -2.86 -15.42 -17.23
N GLU A 75 -2.91 -14.37 -16.42
CA GLU A 75 -3.50 -14.42 -15.07
C GLU A 75 -4.82 -13.65 -15.09
N TYR A 76 -5.89 -14.29 -14.62
CA TYR A 76 -7.23 -13.70 -14.59
C TYR A 76 -7.69 -13.62 -13.15
N ASN A 77 -7.32 -12.53 -12.46
CA ASN A 77 -7.79 -12.29 -11.10
C ASN A 77 -9.21 -11.72 -11.11
N LYS A 78 -9.94 -11.92 -10.01
CA LYS A 78 -11.26 -11.30 -9.83
C LYS A 78 -11.14 -9.78 -9.97
N ILE A 79 -12.00 -9.21 -10.81
CA ILE A 79 -11.94 -7.78 -11.15
C ILE A 79 -12.42 -6.97 -9.95
N LYS A 80 -11.51 -6.21 -9.33
CA LYS A 80 -11.77 -5.27 -8.23
C LYS A 80 -11.90 -3.82 -8.72
N LYS A 81 -12.45 -3.62 -9.91
CA LYS A 81 -12.58 -2.28 -10.49
C LYS A 81 -13.45 -1.43 -9.58
N ASP A 82 -12.97 -0.22 -9.29
CA ASP A 82 -13.66 0.82 -8.53
C ASP A 82 -13.81 0.58 -7.01
N GLU A 83 -13.12 -0.43 -6.44
CA GLU A 83 -13.06 -0.61 -4.98
C GLU A 83 -12.33 0.55 -4.29
N LYS A 84 -13.00 1.24 -3.36
CA LYS A 84 -12.36 2.30 -2.57
C LYS A 84 -11.21 1.74 -1.74
N MET A 85 -10.14 2.52 -1.61
CA MET A 85 -9.01 2.15 -0.75
C MET A 85 -9.48 1.95 0.69
N PRO A 86 -9.20 0.79 1.32
CA PRO A 86 -9.57 0.51 2.69
C PRO A 86 -9.06 1.58 3.67
N ASP A 87 -9.80 1.77 4.77
CA ASP A 87 -9.39 2.70 5.83
C ASP A 87 -8.32 2.10 6.76
N PHE A 88 -8.40 0.79 6.98
CA PHE A 88 -7.45 0.04 7.79
C PHE A 88 -6.70 -0.93 6.89
N PHE A 89 -5.40 -0.71 6.74
CA PHE A 89 -4.51 -1.59 6.00
C PHE A 89 -3.08 -1.42 6.52
N GLN A 90 -2.23 -2.41 6.26
CA GLN A 90 -0.81 -2.36 6.59
C GLN A 90 0.01 -2.74 5.35
N VAL A 91 1.11 -2.04 5.13
CA VAL A 91 2.09 -2.38 4.10
C VAL A 91 3.18 -3.22 4.75
N ALA A 92 3.38 -4.42 4.25
CA ALA A 92 4.38 -5.34 4.74
C ALA A 92 5.37 -5.71 3.63
N THR A 93 6.59 -6.04 4.04
CA THR A 93 7.60 -6.65 3.17
C THR A 93 7.69 -8.13 3.47
N LEU A 94 7.65 -8.97 2.43
CA LEU A 94 7.84 -10.40 2.58
C LEU A 94 9.27 -10.67 3.09
N ILE A 95 9.35 -11.37 4.22
CA ILE A 95 10.60 -11.95 4.73
C ILE A 95 10.53 -13.43 4.34
N ASN A 96 11.41 -13.86 3.45
CA ASN A 96 11.47 -15.28 3.11
C ASN A 96 11.97 -16.05 4.33
N GLY A 97 11.19 -17.02 4.80
CA GLY A 97 11.68 -18.01 5.75
C GLY A 97 12.75 -18.90 5.11
N ASP A 98 13.62 -19.47 5.94
CA ASP A 98 14.80 -20.24 5.54
C ASP A 98 14.49 -21.56 4.78
N ASP A 99 13.21 -21.89 4.58
CA ASP A 99 12.70 -23.18 4.08
C ASP A 99 12.96 -23.47 2.58
N LYS A 100 13.62 -22.58 1.83
CA LYS A 100 13.89 -22.81 0.39
C LYS A 100 15.30 -22.46 -0.02
N ILE A 101 16.31 -22.90 0.74
CA ILE A 101 17.61 -23.16 0.15
C ILE A 101 17.44 -24.36 -0.79
N LYS A 102 17.17 -24.11 -2.08
CA LYS A 102 17.19 -25.15 -3.11
C LYS A 102 18.63 -25.59 -3.32
N VAL A 103 19.05 -26.66 -2.65
CA VAL A 103 20.33 -27.33 -2.88
C VAL A 103 20.12 -28.42 -3.93
N GLY A 104 20.65 -28.26 -5.14
CA GLY A 104 20.58 -29.31 -6.17
C GLY A 104 21.10 -28.95 -7.56
N ALA A 105 22.11 -29.70 -8.01
CA ALA A 105 22.67 -29.87 -9.37
C ALA A 105 23.19 -28.62 -10.12
N GLY A 106 24.11 -27.87 -9.51
CA GLY A 106 25.07 -27.05 -10.28
C GLY A 106 24.62 -25.64 -10.69
N LYS A 107 23.48 -25.16 -10.20
CA LYS A 107 23.13 -23.73 -10.22
C LYS A 107 22.81 -23.25 -8.81
N GLU A 108 23.86 -22.94 -8.09
CA GLU A 108 23.96 -21.96 -7.01
C GLU A 108 22.72 -21.79 -6.13
N SER A 109 22.82 -22.34 -4.92
CA SER A 109 21.96 -22.21 -3.75
C SER A 109 21.58 -20.75 -3.44
N GLN A 110 20.64 -20.19 -4.20
CA GLN A 110 20.03 -18.90 -3.90
C GLN A 110 18.54 -19.15 -3.67
N SER A 111 18.08 -18.86 -2.46
CA SER A 111 16.66 -18.88 -2.17
C SER A 111 15.91 -17.92 -3.11
N LEU A 112 14.63 -18.21 -3.39
CA LEU A 112 13.78 -17.34 -4.18
C LEU A 112 13.77 -15.93 -3.53
N HIS A 113 14.36 -14.93 -4.17
CA HIS A 113 14.52 -13.55 -3.68
C HIS A 113 15.61 -13.24 -2.63
N THR A 114 16.50 -14.17 -2.23
CA THR A 114 17.76 -13.74 -1.59
C THR A 114 18.66 -13.13 -2.64
N SER A 115 18.75 -11.80 -2.67
CA SER A 115 19.73 -11.16 -3.53
C SER A 115 21.13 -11.47 -2.99
N ASN A 116 21.96 -12.10 -3.82
CA ASN A 116 23.40 -12.03 -3.64
C ASN A 116 23.81 -10.54 -3.63
N ARG A 117 24.11 -10.04 -2.43
CA ARG A 117 24.89 -8.85 -2.04
C ARG A 117 25.11 -7.76 -3.12
N ARG A 118 24.05 -7.07 -3.59
CA ARG A 118 24.08 -5.66 -4.09
C ARG A 118 22.80 -5.13 -4.76
N LYS A 119 21.69 -5.86 -4.80
CA LYS A 119 20.46 -5.32 -5.42
C LYS A 119 19.81 -4.31 -4.46
N ARG A 120 19.64 -3.05 -4.90
CA ARG A 120 18.96 -2.00 -4.14
C ARG A 120 17.56 -2.51 -3.75
N LYS A 121 17.31 -2.67 -2.45
CA LYS A 121 15.99 -3.04 -1.91
C LYS A 121 14.95 -2.10 -2.53
N CYS A 122 13.95 -2.66 -3.22
CA CYS A 122 12.80 -1.89 -3.66
C CYS A 122 11.93 -1.66 -2.43
N LEU A 123 11.61 -0.39 -2.15
CA LEU A 123 10.79 -0.04 -0.99
C LEU A 123 9.29 -0.15 -1.33
N SER A 124 8.93 -0.10 -2.61
CA SER A 124 7.54 -0.18 -3.07
C SER A 124 7.33 -1.16 -4.22
N ALA A 125 6.10 -1.69 -4.31
CA ALA A 125 5.66 -2.52 -5.42
C ALA A 125 5.76 -1.78 -6.77
N LEU A 126 5.53 -0.47 -6.77
CA LEU A 126 5.61 0.37 -7.96
C LEU A 126 7.06 0.52 -8.46
N GLN A 127 8.03 0.67 -7.55
CA GLN A 127 9.46 0.64 -7.91
C GLN A 127 9.89 -0.73 -8.46
N LEU A 128 9.31 -1.82 -7.94
CA LEU A 128 9.57 -3.15 -8.47
C LEU A 128 9.04 -3.28 -9.91
N PHE A 129 7.84 -2.75 -10.17
CA PHE A 129 7.23 -2.72 -11.49
C PHE A 129 8.05 -1.87 -12.48
N GLU A 130 8.52 -0.69 -12.08
CA GLU A 130 9.34 0.17 -12.95
C GLU A 130 10.66 -0.49 -13.37
N LYS A 131 11.28 -1.27 -12.48
CA LYS A 131 12.51 -2.01 -12.77
C LYS A 131 12.29 -3.19 -13.73
N ASN A 132 11.04 -3.62 -13.94
CA ASN A 132 10.74 -4.68 -14.91
C ASN A 132 10.77 -4.13 -16.34
N THR A 133 11.86 -4.42 -17.05
CA THR A 133 12.11 -3.92 -18.41
C THR A 133 11.14 -4.46 -19.45
N GLU A 134 10.70 -5.71 -19.31
CA GLU A 134 9.74 -6.34 -20.23
C GLU A 134 8.37 -5.68 -20.11
N MET A 135 7.89 -5.48 -18.88
CA MET A 135 6.63 -4.78 -18.63
C MET A 135 6.68 -3.34 -19.11
N LYS A 136 7.78 -2.63 -18.88
CA LYS A 136 7.96 -1.27 -19.39
C LYS A 136 7.82 -1.22 -20.91
N LYS A 137 8.48 -2.12 -21.64
CA LYS A 137 8.37 -2.21 -23.11
C LYS A 137 6.93 -2.50 -23.55
N TRP A 138 6.26 -3.42 -22.87
CA TRP A 138 4.87 -3.77 -23.16
C TRP A 138 3.92 -2.58 -22.93
N CYS A 139 4.03 -1.89 -21.79
CA CYS A 139 3.23 -0.72 -21.46
C CYS A 139 3.42 0.40 -22.49
N VAL A 140 4.67 0.69 -22.89
CA VAL A 140 4.95 1.70 -23.93
C VAL A 140 4.29 1.30 -25.26
N LYS A 141 4.46 0.05 -25.70
CA LYS A 141 3.85 -0.44 -26.96
C LYS A 141 2.32 -0.38 -26.93
N LYS A 142 1.71 -0.76 -25.80
CA LYS A 142 0.25 -0.74 -25.65
C LYS A 142 -0.26 0.70 -25.59
N TYR A 143 0.42 1.58 -24.86
CA TYR A 143 0.07 2.99 -24.75
C TYR A 143 0.18 3.71 -26.10
N THR A 144 1.28 3.53 -26.85
CA THR A 144 1.44 4.15 -28.16
C THR A 144 0.36 3.69 -29.13
N LYS A 145 0.02 2.39 -29.13
CA LYS A 145 -1.10 1.86 -29.93
C LYS A 145 -2.43 2.54 -29.57
N LEU A 146 -2.79 2.58 -28.29
CA LEU A 146 -4.01 3.24 -27.82
C LEU A 146 -4.02 4.74 -28.16
N GLN A 147 -2.87 5.40 -28.03
CA GLN A 147 -2.74 6.82 -28.33
C GLN A 147 -2.88 7.08 -29.83
N THR A 148 -2.33 6.22 -30.70
CA THR A 148 -2.56 6.33 -32.14
C THR A 148 -4.04 6.13 -32.46
N GLU A 149 -4.69 5.10 -31.92
CA GLU A 149 -6.12 4.81 -32.13
C GLU A 149 -7.01 5.98 -31.72
N LYS A 150 -6.77 6.57 -30.53
CA LYS A 150 -7.52 7.74 -30.04
C LYS A 150 -7.32 9.01 -30.88
N ASN A 151 -6.18 9.13 -31.57
CA ASN A 151 -5.85 10.31 -32.37
C ASN A 151 -6.23 10.16 -33.85
N ILE A 152 -6.73 9.00 -34.28
CA ILE A 152 -7.30 8.83 -35.62
C ILE A 152 -8.47 9.81 -35.76
N GLY A 153 -8.45 10.62 -36.82
CA GLY A 153 -9.48 11.65 -37.06
C GLY A 153 -9.42 12.84 -36.11
N GLY A 154 -8.40 12.96 -35.26
CA GLY A 154 -8.23 14.08 -34.35
C GLY A 154 -7.92 15.40 -35.06
N LYS A 155 -7.72 16.46 -34.26
CA LYS A 155 -7.44 17.82 -34.77
C LYS A 155 -6.25 17.88 -35.73
N SER A 156 -5.23 17.04 -35.53
CA SER A 156 -4.07 16.94 -36.42
C SER A 156 -4.45 16.49 -37.83
N PHE A 157 -5.33 15.52 -37.94
CA PHE A 157 -5.86 15.02 -39.21
C PHE A 157 -6.62 16.12 -39.97
N VAL A 158 -7.57 16.79 -39.29
CA VAL A 158 -8.34 17.91 -39.88
C VAL A 158 -7.44 19.06 -40.32
N ARG A 159 -6.43 19.42 -39.51
CA ARG A 159 -5.45 20.45 -39.86
C ARG A 159 -4.63 20.07 -41.09
N LYS A 160 -4.25 18.79 -41.22
CA LYS A 160 -3.52 18.28 -42.39
C LYS A 160 -4.38 18.38 -43.65
N GLN A 161 -5.63 17.90 -43.61
CA GLN A 161 -6.56 18.02 -44.73
C GLN A 161 -6.81 19.48 -45.13
N LYS A 162 -7.02 20.38 -44.16
CA LYS A 162 -7.19 21.81 -44.44
C LYS A 162 -5.97 22.42 -45.12
N ARG A 163 -4.75 22.05 -44.71
CA ARG A 163 -3.51 22.52 -45.36
C ARG A 163 -3.39 22.01 -46.79
N GLU A 164 -3.73 20.75 -47.04
CA GLU A 164 -3.70 20.16 -48.39
C GLU A 164 -4.72 20.84 -49.31
N LEU A 165 -5.95 21.07 -48.83
CA LEU A 165 -6.97 21.85 -49.57
C LEU A 165 -6.51 23.27 -49.89
N MET A 166 -5.87 23.96 -48.94
CA MET A 166 -5.37 25.32 -49.18
C MET A 166 -4.20 25.35 -50.17
N LYS A 167 -3.41 24.28 -50.27
CA LYS A 167 -2.36 24.16 -51.31
C LYS A 167 -2.98 23.96 -52.69
N LEU A 168 -3.96 23.06 -52.80
CA LEU A 168 -4.72 22.82 -54.04
C LEU A 168 -5.44 24.07 -54.56
N LYS A 169 -5.95 24.93 -53.67
CA LYS A 169 -6.60 26.20 -54.06
C LYS A 169 -5.62 27.28 -54.53
N ARG A 170 -4.32 27.11 -54.27
CA ARG A 170 -3.27 28.08 -54.62
C ARG A 170 -2.49 27.69 -55.87
N SER A 171 -2.58 26.43 -56.30
CA SER A 171 -2.12 25.93 -57.61
C SER A 171 -3.19 26.16 -58.67
#